data_AF-A0A3D3CV10-F1
#
_entry.id   AF-A0A3D3CV10-F1
#
_cell.length_a   1.000
_cell.length_b   1.000
_cell.length_c   1.000
_cell.angle_alpha   90.00
_cell.angle_beta   90.00
_cell.angle_gamma   90.00
#
_symmetry.space_group_name_H-M   'P 1'
#
loop_
_entity.id
_entity.type
_entity.pdbx_description
1 polymer ?
#
loop_
_entity_poly.entity_id
_entity_poly.type
_entity_poly.pdbx_seq_one_letter_code
_entity_poly.pdbx_strand_id
1 'polypeptide(L)'
;GRSGHWKFYVDGGVFGGLLMTAKASASGSSKVYLDKQETRPLGSFIVKFDSAGDIKNQLQKGNFGIEGNLGFIYQMNSLSVFTEAGGNYGFIDLQKNSLNGINHTGALIFRVGLMVNLKHGSEH
;
A
#
# COMPACT_ATOMS: atom_id res chain seq x y z
N GLY A 1 -7.86 5.84 -41.55
CA GLY A 1 -6.89 5.90 -40.43
C GLY A 1 -7.40 5.08 -39.28
N ARG A 2 -6.54 4.38 -38.53
CA ARG A 2 -6.96 3.67 -37.30
C ARG A 2 -7.46 4.71 -36.30
N SER A 3 -8.78 4.81 -36.13
CA SER A 3 -9.41 5.70 -35.16
C SER A 3 -9.30 5.07 -33.78
N GLY A 4 -8.60 5.72 -32.86
CA GLY A 4 -8.58 5.36 -31.46
C GLY A 4 -9.71 6.07 -30.72
N HIS A 5 -10.30 5.41 -29.72
CA HIS A 5 -11.35 6.00 -28.90
C HIS A 5 -11.02 5.88 -27.42
N TRP A 6 -11.30 6.96 -26.68
CA TRP A 6 -11.16 7.00 -25.24
C TRP A 6 -12.42 6.48 -24.56
N LYS A 7 -12.23 5.67 -23.52
CA LYS A 7 -13.29 5.28 -22.58
C LYS A 7 -12.87 5.66 -21.18
N PHE A 8 -13.82 6.15 -20.41
CA PHE A 8 -13.67 6.45 -19.00
C PHE A 8 -14.52 5.48 -18.20
N TYR A 9 -14.02 5.05 -17.05
CA TYR A 9 -14.77 4.21 -16.13
C TYR A 9 -14.45 4.56 -14.67
N VAL A 10 -15.39 4.21 -13.81
CA VAL A 10 -15.24 4.18 -12.36
C VAL A 10 -15.63 2.79 -11.90
N ASP A 11 -14.88 2.26 -10.95
CA ASP A 11 -15.19 1.01 -10.28
C ASP A 11 -14.94 1.14 -8.78
N GLY A 12 -15.53 0.23 -8.03
CA GLY A 12 -15.37 0.17 -6.59
C GLY A 12 -16.05 -1.08 -6.05
N GLY A 13 -15.61 -1.47 -4.86
CA GLY A 13 -16.06 -2.71 -4.27
C GLY A 13 -15.48 -2.94 -2.89
N VAL A 14 -15.74 -4.13 -2.35
CA VAL A 14 -15.13 -4.60 -1.12
C VAL A 14 -13.82 -5.30 -1.43
N PHE A 15 -12.82 -5.16 -0.57
CA PHE A 15 -11.58 -5.93 -0.65
C PHE A 15 -11.32 -6.70 0.64
N GLY A 16 -10.66 -7.85 0.50
CA GLY A 16 -10.12 -8.63 1.61
C GLY A 16 -8.64 -8.90 1.37
N GLY A 17 -7.80 -8.63 2.38
CA GLY A 17 -6.35 -8.81 2.32
C GLY A 17 -5.84 -9.70 3.44
N LEU A 18 -4.85 -10.54 3.14
CA LEU A 18 -4.13 -11.35 4.13
C LEU A 18 -2.71 -10.82 4.28
N LEU A 19 -2.29 -10.63 5.53
CA LEU A 19 -0.94 -10.16 5.85
C LEU A 19 0.06 -11.32 5.65
N MET A 20 0.83 -11.28 4.56
CA MET A 20 1.86 -12.29 4.29
C MET A 20 3.15 -12.07 5.09
N THR A 21 3.61 -10.81 5.16
CA THR A 21 4.85 -10.42 5.86
C THR A 21 4.74 -9.04 6.50
N ALA A 22 5.27 -8.90 7.72
CA ALA A 22 5.42 -7.61 8.39
C ALA A 22 6.79 -7.52 9.08
N LYS A 23 7.52 -6.44 8.81
CA LYS A 23 8.78 -6.11 9.47
C LYS A 23 8.68 -4.69 10.00
N ALA A 24 9.04 -4.48 11.25
CA ALA A 24 9.23 -3.15 11.82
C ALA A 24 10.72 -2.87 11.95
N SER A 25 11.13 -1.67 11.54
CA SER A 25 12.49 -1.19 11.66
C SER A 25 12.45 0.21 12.24
N ALA A 26 13.06 0.40 13.41
CA ALA A 26 13.36 1.71 13.97
C ALA A 26 14.87 1.93 13.87
N SER A 27 15.29 3.12 13.45
CA SER A 27 16.70 3.51 13.43
C SER A 27 16.87 4.86 14.07
N GLY A 28 17.96 5.01 14.82
CA GLY A 28 18.22 6.21 15.58
C GLY A 28 19.45 6.07 16.44
N SER A 29 20.16 7.17 16.65
CA SER A 29 21.38 7.18 17.45
C SER A 29 21.39 8.44 18.29
N SER A 30 21.51 8.30 19.60
CA SER A 30 21.55 9.45 20.51
C SER A 30 22.50 9.21 21.68
N LYS A 31 22.97 10.31 22.29
CA LYS A 31 23.67 10.26 23.56
C LYS A 31 22.64 10.01 24.66
N VAL A 32 22.97 9.12 25.60
CA VAL A 32 22.13 8.88 26.77
C VAL A 32 22.56 9.86 27.85
N TYR A 33 21.61 10.57 28.43
CA TYR A 33 21.84 11.54 29.50
C TYR A 33 21.26 11.03 30.82
N LEU A 34 21.92 11.37 31.92
CA LEU A 34 21.50 11.05 33.28
C LEU A 34 20.36 11.95 33.79
N ASP A 35 20.07 13.02 33.04
CA ASP A 35 19.08 14.03 33.37
C ASP A 35 18.18 14.36 32.17
N LYS A 36 16.95 14.80 32.46
CA LYS A 36 15.97 15.21 31.43
C LYS A 36 16.35 16.49 30.68
N GLN A 37 17.30 17.28 31.18
CA GLN A 37 17.75 18.51 30.53
C GLN A 37 18.91 18.25 29.55
N GLU A 38 19.31 16.99 29.37
CA GLU A 38 20.38 16.56 28.45
C GLU A 38 21.75 17.20 28.73
N THR A 39 22.04 17.50 30.00
CA THR A 39 23.26 18.24 30.37
C THR A 39 24.40 17.33 30.85
N ARG A 40 24.08 16.14 31.38
CA ARG A 40 25.04 15.19 31.94
C ARG A 40 25.02 13.90 31.13
N PRO A 41 25.87 13.78 30.09
CA PRO A 41 25.94 12.57 29.32
C PRO A 41 26.43 11.40 30.19
N LEU A 42 25.79 10.24 30.06
CA LEU A 42 26.20 8.98 30.70
C LEU A 42 27.56 8.48 30.15
N GLY A 43 28.02 9.06 29.04
CA GLY A 43 29.37 8.93 28.49
C GLY A 43 29.52 9.63 27.14
N SER A 44 30.72 9.61 26.56
CA SER A 44 31.02 10.25 25.26
C SER A 44 30.57 9.43 24.05
N PHE A 45 29.97 8.25 24.26
CA PHE A 45 29.56 7.34 23.21
C PHE A 45 28.13 7.61 22.76
N ILE A 46 27.88 7.39 21.47
CA ILE A 46 26.55 7.45 20.87
C ILE A 46 25.94 6.04 20.96
N VAL A 47 24.75 5.93 21.55
CA VAL A 47 24.01 4.68 21.63
C VAL A 47 23.14 4.56 20.38
N LYS A 48 23.20 3.40 19.72
CA LYS A 48 22.29 3.05 18.63
C LYS A 48 21.02 2.44 19.22
N PHE A 49 19.87 2.95 18.78
CA PHE A 49 18.54 2.45 19.10
C PHE A 49 17.94 1.69 17.91
N ASP A 50 18.79 1.20 17.01
CA ASP A 50 18.37 0.43 15.87
C ASP A 50 17.70 -0.87 16.36
N SER A 51 16.45 -1.06 15.99
CA SER A 51 15.68 -2.25 16.32
C SER A 51 14.96 -2.74 15.09
N ALA A 52 15.26 -3.96 14.68
CA ALA A 52 14.55 -4.66 13.60
C ALA A 52 13.89 -5.91 14.21
N GLY A 53 12.57 -5.99 14.11
CA GLY A 53 11.79 -7.09 14.68
C GLY A 53 10.68 -7.54 13.74
N ASP A 54 10.47 -8.86 13.66
CA ASP A 54 9.28 -9.43 13.03
C ASP A 54 8.09 -9.22 13.97
N ILE A 55 7.14 -8.39 13.54
CA ILE A 55 5.95 -8.04 14.32
C ILE A 55 4.70 -8.78 13.83
N LYS A 56 4.83 -9.82 12.99
CA LYS A 56 3.68 -10.60 12.47
C LYS A 56 2.68 -11.02 13.54
N ASN A 57 3.15 -11.41 14.73
CA ASN A 57 2.29 -11.89 15.81
C ASN A 57 1.48 -10.75 16.49
N GLN A 58 1.94 -9.50 16.35
CA GLN A 58 1.33 -8.31 16.94
C GLN A 58 0.32 -7.63 16.02
N LEU A 59 0.19 -8.08 14.77
CA LEU A 59 -0.74 -7.54 13.77
C LEU A 59 -1.94 -8.46 13.53
N GLN A 60 -3.08 -7.88 13.18
CA GLN A 60 -4.23 -8.66 12.69
C GLN A 60 -3.88 -9.31 11.34
N LYS A 61 -4.17 -10.61 11.19
CA LYS A 61 -3.75 -11.41 10.02
C LYS A 61 -4.59 -11.14 8.76
N GLY A 62 -5.77 -10.57 8.92
CA GLY A 62 -6.69 -10.25 7.85
C GLY A 62 -7.19 -8.82 7.98
N ASN A 63 -7.43 -8.19 6.84
CA ASN A 63 -8.05 -6.88 6.75
C ASN A 63 -9.18 -6.93 5.71
N PHE A 64 -10.27 -6.21 5.97
CA PHE A 64 -11.34 -6.01 5.00
C PHE A 64 -11.63 -4.52 4.88
N GLY A 65 -12.12 -4.09 3.73
CA GLY A 65 -12.40 -2.69 3.51
C GLY A 65 -13.11 -2.44 2.19
N ILE A 66 -13.06 -1.18 1.77
CA ILE A 66 -13.56 -0.72 0.48
C ILE A 66 -12.41 -0.27 -0.41
N GLU A 67 -12.61 -0.39 -1.72
CA GLU A 67 -11.76 0.21 -2.73
C GLU A 67 -12.59 0.99 -3.73
N GLY A 68 -11.95 1.96 -4.37
CA GLY A 68 -12.53 2.72 -5.48
C GLY A 68 -11.44 3.21 -6.42
N ASN A 69 -11.70 3.11 -7.72
CA ASN A 69 -10.76 3.44 -8.76
C ASN A 69 -11.42 4.23 -9.90
N LEU A 70 -10.59 5.04 -10.57
CA LEU A 70 -10.95 5.82 -11.75
C LEU A 70 -9.98 5.43 -12.86
N GLY A 71 -10.51 5.13 -14.04
CA GLY A 71 -9.72 4.60 -15.12
C GLY A 71 -10.03 5.16 -16.50
N PHE A 72 -9.02 5.09 -17.35
CA PHE A 72 -9.07 5.46 -18.76
C PHE A 72 -8.61 4.29 -19.61
N ILE A 73 -9.28 4.05 -20.72
CA ILE A 73 -8.88 3.08 -21.74
C ILE A 73 -8.72 3.82 -23.05
N TYR A 74 -7.55 3.73 -23.65
CA TYR A 74 -7.33 4.11 -25.04
C TYR A 74 -7.44 2.87 -25.92
N GLN A 75 -8.56 2.73 -26.64
CA GLN A 75 -8.86 1.57 -27.45
C GLN A 75 -8.39 1.77 -28.89
N MET A 76 -7.56 0.85 -29.38
CA MET A 76 -7.21 0.66 -30.80
C MET A 76 -7.86 -0.64 -31.31
N ASN A 77 -7.72 -0.95 -32.60
CA ASN A 77 -8.42 -2.08 -33.24
C ASN A 77 -8.33 -3.42 -32.47
N SER A 78 -7.12 -3.89 -32.18
CA SER A 78 -6.88 -5.20 -31.53
C SER A 78 -6.16 -5.08 -30.18
N LEU A 79 -5.79 -3.86 -29.79
CA LEU A 79 -5.00 -3.57 -28.60
C LEU A 79 -5.58 -2.33 -27.93
N SER A 80 -5.69 -2.35 -26.62
CA SER A 80 -6.04 -1.17 -25.81
C SER A 80 -5.00 -1.00 -24.71
N VAL A 81 -4.75 0.24 -24.34
CA VAL A 81 -3.96 0.58 -23.15
C VAL A 81 -4.93 1.08 -22.10
N PHE A 82 -4.76 0.65 -20.85
CA PHE A 82 -5.52 1.20 -19.74
C PHE A 82 -4.60 1.75 -18.66
N THR A 83 -5.08 2.79 -17.99
CA THR A 83 -4.46 3.40 -16.82
C THR A 83 -5.53 3.62 -15.77
N GLU A 84 -5.20 3.34 -14.53
CA GLU A 84 -6.12 3.44 -13.42
C GLU A 84 -5.41 4.00 -12.19
N ALA A 85 -6.11 4.88 -11.48
CA ALA A 85 -5.68 5.41 -10.20
C ALA A 85 -6.82 5.27 -9.20
N GLY A 86 -6.49 4.86 -8.00
CA GLY A 86 -7.49 4.66 -6.97
C GLY A 86 -6.84 4.32 -5.65
N GLY A 87 -7.62 3.74 -4.76
CA GLY A 87 -7.10 3.35 -3.48
C GLY A 87 -8.10 2.55 -2.69
N ASN A 88 -7.62 2.06 -1.56
CA ASN A 88 -8.40 1.27 -0.64
C ASN A 88 -8.26 1.78 0.79
N TYR A 89 -9.28 1.51 1.59
CA TYR A 89 -9.31 1.83 3.01
C TYR A 89 -9.88 0.63 3.78
N GLY A 90 -9.06 0.10 4.69
CA GLY A 90 -9.39 -1.00 5.59
C GLY A 90 -10.17 -0.53 6.80
N PHE A 91 -11.23 -1.25 7.14
CA PHE A 91 -12.06 -0.99 8.32
C PHE A 91 -11.51 -1.64 9.60
N ILE A 92 -10.49 -2.50 9.50
CA ILE A 92 -9.82 -3.09 10.65
C ILE A 92 -8.47 -2.43 10.87
N ASP A 93 -8.22 -2.02 12.11
CA ASP A 93 -6.91 -1.60 12.59
C ASP A 93 -5.89 -2.74 12.52
N LEU A 94 -4.74 -2.48 11.90
CA LEU A 94 -3.70 -3.49 11.76
C LEU A 94 -3.04 -3.86 13.08
N GLN A 95 -2.98 -2.95 14.06
CA GLN A 95 -2.33 -3.18 15.35
C GLN A 95 -3.29 -3.82 16.36
N LYS A 96 -2.87 -4.90 17.03
CA LYS A 96 -3.67 -5.56 18.08
C LYS A 96 -3.73 -4.78 19.42
N ASN A 97 -2.87 -3.78 19.61
CA ASN A 97 -2.77 -3.05 20.88
C ASN A 97 -2.56 -1.55 20.62
N SER A 98 -3.33 -0.68 21.28
CA SER A 98 -3.37 0.77 21.02
C SER A 98 -2.20 1.57 21.61
N LEU A 99 -1.24 0.92 22.28
CA LEU A 99 -0.11 1.58 22.94
C LEU A 99 0.95 2.12 21.97
N ASN A 100 0.99 1.64 20.72
CA ASN A 100 1.98 2.03 19.70
C ASN A 100 1.36 2.69 18.45
N GLY A 101 0.13 3.21 18.57
CA GLY A 101 -0.55 3.97 17.52
C GLY A 101 -1.62 3.19 16.74
N ILE A 102 -2.57 3.92 16.16
CA ILE A 102 -3.65 3.36 15.34
C ILE A 102 -3.26 3.58 13.88
N ASN A 103 -3.04 2.51 13.12
CA ASN A 103 -2.75 2.60 11.70
C ASN A 103 -3.80 1.79 10.93
N HIS A 104 -4.67 2.52 10.23
CA HIS A 104 -5.64 1.94 9.31
C HIS A 104 -4.90 1.52 8.05
N THR A 105 -5.15 0.30 7.57
CA THR A 105 -4.60 -0.13 6.29
C THR A 105 -5.20 0.74 5.18
N GLY A 106 -4.38 1.46 4.43
CA GLY A 106 -4.82 2.15 3.23
C GLY A 106 -3.68 2.31 2.26
N ALA A 107 -3.96 2.20 0.97
CA ALA A 107 -2.98 2.37 -0.08
C ALA A 107 -3.54 3.22 -1.21
N LEU A 108 -2.69 4.10 -1.74
CA LEU A 108 -2.87 4.69 -3.04
C LEU A 108 -2.32 3.73 -4.09
N ILE A 109 -3.11 3.41 -5.10
CA ILE A 109 -2.82 2.40 -6.10
C ILE A 109 -2.83 3.04 -7.49
N PHE A 110 -1.79 2.74 -8.28
CA PHE A 110 -1.71 3.10 -9.69
C PHE A 110 -1.50 1.83 -10.51
N ARG A 111 -2.28 1.65 -11.58
CA ARG A 111 -2.20 0.50 -12.49
C ARG A 111 -2.08 0.97 -13.93
N VAL A 112 -1.28 0.25 -14.71
CA VAL A 112 -1.16 0.44 -16.16
C VAL A 112 -1.08 -0.93 -16.81
N GLY A 113 -1.73 -1.11 -17.96
CA GLY A 113 -1.67 -2.38 -18.65
C GLY A 113 -2.21 -2.34 -20.08
N LEU A 114 -2.15 -3.51 -20.71
CA LEU A 114 -2.57 -3.75 -22.08
C LEU A 114 -3.74 -4.72 -22.11
N MET A 115 -4.72 -4.46 -22.97
CA MET A 115 -5.84 -5.37 -23.25
C MET A 115 -5.81 -5.78 -24.72
N VAL A 116 -5.81 -7.07 -24.99
CA VAL A 116 -5.82 -7.61 -26.36
C VAL A 116 -7.23 -8.06 -26.70
N ASN A 117 -7.80 -7.49 -27.77
CA ASN A 117 -9.09 -7.93 -28.30
C ASN A 117 -8.85 -9.09 -29.27
N LEU A 118 -9.06 -10.31 -28.80
CA LEU A 118 -9.08 -11.49 -29.65
C LEU A 118 -10.42 -11.53 -30.39
N LYS A 119 -10.44 -11.03 -31.63
CA LYS A 119 -11.55 -11.33 -32.53
C LYS A 119 -11.42 -12.79 -32.95
N HIS A 120 -12.24 -13.65 -32.36
CA HIS A 120 -12.46 -14.98 -32.90
C HIS A 120 -13.13 -14.79 -34.26
N GLY A 121 -12.54 -15.30 -35.34
CA GLY A 121 -13.17 -15.29 -36.65
C GLY A 121 -14.48 -16.05 -36.55
N SER A 122 -15.61 -15.38 -36.78
CA SER A 122 -16.84 -16.10 -37.10
C SER A 122 -16.62 -16.75 -38.47
N GLU A 123 -16.33 -18.04 -38.48
CA GLU A 123 -16.69 -18.86 -39.63
C GLU A 123 -18.21 -18.77 -39.78
N HIS A 124 -18.66 -18.20 -40.91
CA HIS A 124 -19.78 -18.66 -41.75
C HIS A 124 -19.91 -17.75 -42.98
#